data_AF-A0A4R8EEU9-F1
#
_entry.id   AF-A0A4R8EEU9-F1
#
_cell.length_a   1.000
_cell.length_b   1.000
_cell.length_c   1.000
_cell.angle_alpha   90.00
_cell.angle_beta   90.00
_cell.angle_gamma   90.00
#
_symmetry.space_group_name_H-M   'P 1'
#
loop_
_entity.id
_entity.type
_entity.pdbx_description
1 polymer ?
#
loop_
_entity_poly.entity_id
_entity_poly.type
_entity_poly.pdbx_seq_one_letter_code
_entity_poly.pdbx_strand_id
1 'polypeptide(L)'
;MLRRGDDYVGSAMDASSGEDGHMLCDELARDTEGQGNWDRAISAVRAVAECYSGDDWRHNAHLWHMDLLAQAGRLDELVSLRADVHARRRLNRQLSEAGHSPLG
;
A
#
# COMPACT_ATOMS: atom_id res chain seq x y z
N MET A 1 25.19 -26.21 44.94
CA MET A 1 24.14 -26.49 43.94
C MET A 1 23.50 -25.17 43.55
N LEU A 2 23.48 -24.89 42.24
CA LEU A 2 23.13 -23.61 41.64
C LEU A 2 21.60 -23.39 41.58
N ARG A 3 21.26 -22.11 41.45
CA ARG A 3 19.95 -21.44 41.54
C ARG A 3 18.95 -21.75 40.41
N ARG A 4 17.70 -21.42 40.74
CA ARG A 4 16.66 -20.75 39.91
C ARG A 4 16.18 -21.56 38.69
N GLY A 5 15.04 -22.22 38.86
CA GLY A 5 14.19 -22.67 37.76
C GLY A 5 13.21 -21.56 37.44
N ASP A 6 13.45 -20.87 36.34
CA ASP A 6 12.64 -19.78 35.80
C ASP A 6 11.26 -20.26 35.36
N ASP A 7 10.27 -19.49 35.77
CA ASP A 7 8.86 -19.60 35.45
C ASP A 7 8.62 -19.04 34.04
N TYR A 8 8.84 -19.85 32.99
CA TYR A 8 8.52 -19.44 31.62
C TYR A 8 7.06 -19.76 31.30
N VAL A 9 6.14 -19.01 31.90
CA VAL A 9 4.75 -18.93 31.41
C VAL A 9 4.74 -17.96 30.22
N GLY A 10 5.37 -18.37 29.13
CA GLY A 10 5.25 -17.72 27.84
C GLY A 10 3.90 -18.10 27.24
N SER A 11 2.85 -17.46 27.76
CA SER A 11 1.51 -17.45 27.18
C SER A 11 1.60 -17.29 25.67
N ALA A 12 0.85 -18.14 24.98
CA ALA A 12 0.62 -18.07 23.55
C ALA A 12 0.48 -16.61 23.10
N MET A 13 1.39 -16.16 22.23
CA MET A 13 1.06 -15.11 21.28
C MET A 13 0.06 -15.75 20.33
N ASP A 14 -1.19 -15.72 20.77
CA ASP A 14 -2.34 -15.90 19.93
C ASP A 14 -2.23 -14.80 18.87
N ALA A 15 -1.86 -15.19 17.66
CA ALA A 15 -1.89 -14.35 16.47
C ALA A 15 -3.35 -14.12 16.09
N SER A 16 -4.07 -13.44 16.98
CA SER A 16 -5.39 -12.91 16.72
C SER A 16 -5.24 -11.69 15.81
N SER A 17 -5.70 -11.91 14.58
CA SER A 17 -6.20 -10.92 13.61
C SER A 17 -5.23 -9.88 13.04
N GLY A 18 -4.93 -10.04 11.74
CA GLY A 18 -4.34 -9.03 10.87
C GLY A 18 -5.22 -7.79 10.62
N GLU A 19 -6.08 -7.40 11.55
CA GLU A 19 -6.98 -6.25 11.44
C GLU A 19 -6.29 -4.95 11.89
N ASP A 20 -5.37 -5.02 12.86
CA ASP A 20 -4.65 -3.86 13.41
C ASP A 20 -3.63 -3.28 12.42
N GLY A 21 -2.94 -4.14 11.67
CA GLY A 21 -2.00 -3.71 10.63
C GLY A 21 -2.68 -3.01 9.46
N HIS A 22 -3.93 -3.39 9.16
CA HIS A 22 -4.72 -2.82 8.07
C HIS A 22 -5.16 -1.39 8.38
N MET A 23 -5.67 -1.18 9.60
CA MET A 23 -6.15 0.14 10.05
C MET A 23 -5.01 1.16 10.17
N LEU A 24 -3.83 0.73 10.62
CA LEU A 24 -2.64 1.59 10.74
C LEU A 24 -2.08 2.06 9.39
N CYS A 25 -2.10 1.20 8.36
CA CYS A 25 -1.63 1.60 7.03
C CYS A 25 -2.59 2.61 6.37
N ASP A 26 -3.90 2.42 6.57
CA ASP A 26 -4.96 3.27 6.03
C ASP A 26 -4.99 4.66 6.69
N GLU A 27 -4.91 4.72 8.03
CA GLU A 27 -4.84 5.99 8.76
C GLU A 27 -3.56 6.76 8.44
N LEU A 28 -2.39 6.08 8.44
CA LEU A 28 -1.12 6.71 8.12
C LEU A 28 -1.09 7.27 6.70
N ALA A 29 -1.64 6.53 5.72
CA ALA A 29 -1.71 6.96 4.35
C ALA A 29 -2.60 8.20 4.18
N ARG A 30 -3.77 8.24 4.84
CA ARG A 30 -4.66 9.43 4.80
C ARG A 30 -4.04 10.65 5.47
N ASP A 31 -3.42 10.47 6.64
CA ASP A 31 -2.78 11.57 7.36
C ASP A 31 -1.62 12.17 6.55
N THR A 32 -0.79 11.32 5.96
CA THR A 32 0.36 11.74 5.16
C THR A 32 -0.04 12.32 3.80
N GLU A 33 -1.10 11.81 3.16
CA GLU A 33 -1.74 12.44 2.00
C GLU A 33 -2.24 13.86 2.35
N GLY A 34 -2.94 14.02 3.48
CA GLY A 34 -3.42 15.34 3.95
C GLY A 34 -2.29 16.33 4.25
N GLN A 35 -1.11 15.84 4.61
CA GLN A 35 0.09 16.64 4.86
C GLN A 35 0.96 16.87 3.60
N GLY A 36 0.59 16.29 2.45
CA GLY A 36 1.39 16.32 1.22
C GLY A 36 2.68 15.48 1.28
N ASN A 37 2.80 14.58 2.26
CA ASN A 37 3.92 13.66 2.41
C ASN A 37 3.66 12.37 1.61
N TRP A 38 3.63 12.53 0.29
CA TRP A 38 3.26 11.47 -0.65
C TRP A 38 4.14 10.23 -0.55
N ASP A 39 5.44 10.38 -0.28
CA ASP A 39 6.36 9.24 -0.21
C ASP A 39 6.01 8.30 0.95
N ARG A 40 5.65 8.88 2.11
CA ARG A 40 5.23 8.11 3.27
C ARG A 40 3.88 7.44 3.06
N ALA A 41 2.94 8.13 2.42
CA ALA A 41 1.64 7.55 2.04
C ALA A 41 1.82 6.36 1.09
N ILE A 42 2.60 6.54 0.03
CA ILE A 42 2.90 5.51 -0.97
C ILE A 42 3.58 4.32 -0.31
N SER A 43 4.59 4.54 0.54
CA SER A 43 5.30 3.44 1.21
C SER A 43 4.39 2.64 2.15
N ALA A 44 3.48 3.32 2.86
CA ALA A 44 2.54 2.66 3.77
C ALA A 44 1.55 1.77 3.00
N VAL A 45 0.91 2.30 1.96
CA VAL A 45 -0.06 1.55 1.15
C VAL A 45 0.62 0.44 0.34
N ARG A 46 1.82 0.70 -0.21
CA ARG A 46 2.58 -0.28 -0.99
C ARG A 46 2.95 -1.53 -0.17
N ALA A 47 3.20 -1.38 1.13
CA ALA A 47 3.61 -2.48 2.00
C ALA A 47 2.55 -3.59 2.08
N VAL A 48 1.30 -3.25 1.82
CA VAL A 48 0.15 -4.13 2.02
C VAL A 48 -0.63 -4.41 0.73
N ALA A 49 -0.45 -3.55 -0.28
CA ALA A 49 -0.98 -3.67 -1.62
C ALA A 49 -0.59 -4.99 -2.29
N GLU A 50 -1.58 -5.69 -2.85
CA GLU A 50 -1.36 -6.87 -3.66
C GLU A 50 -2.32 -6.90 -4.86
N CYS A 51 -1.76 -7.01 -6.06
CA CYS A 51 -2.55 -7.11 -7.28
C CYS A 51 -3.21 -8.49 -7.37
N TYR A 52 -4.50 -8.52 -7.73
CA TYR A 52 -5.33 -9.72 -7.79
C TYR A 52 -5.40 -10.56 -6.50
N SER A 53 -5.17 -9.94 -5.34
CA SER A 53 -5.40 -10.62 -4.07
C SER A 53 -6.87 -11.04 -3.95
N GLY A 54 -7.13 -12.21 -3.37
CA GLY A 54 -8.48 -12.62 -2.97
C GLY A 54 -8.97 -11.90 -1.72
N ASP A 55 -8.07 -11.17 -1.05
CA ASP A 55 -8.40 -10.24 0.02
C ASP A 55 -8.75 -8.86 -0.57
N ASP A 56 -10.02 -8.47 -0.42
CA ASP A 56 -10.55 -7.22 -0.96
C ASP A 56 -9.79 -5.99 -0.46
N TRP A 57 -9.28 -6.02 0.77
CA TRP A 57 -8.55 -4.91 1.33
C TRP A 57 -7.16 -4.77 0.68
N ARG A 58 -6.43 -5.87 0.50
CA ARG A 58 -5.12 -5.85 -0.17
C ARG A 58 -5.24 -5.45 -1.65
N HIS A 59 -6.32 -5.87 -2.30
CA HIS A 59 -6.62 -5.41 -3.66
C HIS A 59 -6.98 -3.92 -3.71
N ASN A 60 -7.80 -3.42 -2.78
CA ASN A 60 -8.13 -2.00 -2.70
C ASN A 60 -6.90 -1.13 -2.38
N ALA A 61 -6.02 -1.59 -1.49
CA ALA A 61 -4.74 -0.94 -1.24
C ALA A 61 -3.88 -0.87 -2.52
N HIS A 62 -3.91 -1.90 -3.36
CA HIS A 62 -3.25 -1.85 -4.66
C HIS A 62 -3.82 -0.77 -5.59
N LEU A 63 -5.14 -0.65 -5.67
CA LEU A 63 -5.79 0.42 -6.44
C LEU A 63 -5.44 1.80 -5.90
N TRP A 64 -5.41 1.95 -4.57
CA TRP A 64 -5.07 3.21 -3.91
C TRP A 64 -3.61 3.58 -4.11
N HIS A 65 -2.69 2.62 -4.08
CA HIS A 65 -1.28 2.85 -4.39
C HIS A 65 -1.09 3.47 -5.79
N MET A 66 -1.83 2.97 -6.80
CA MET A 66 -1.78 3.56 -8.15
C MET A 66 -2.31 4.99 -8.18
N ASP A 67 -3.34 5.27 -7.39
CA ASP A 67 -3.91 6.61 -7.28
C ASP A 67 -2.95 7.59 -6.59
N LEU A 68 -2.31 7.18 -5.49
CA LEU A 68 -1.30 7.98 -4.80
C LEU A 68 -0.12 8.32 -5.70
N LEU A 69 0.37 7.37 -6.51
CA LEU A 69 1.42 7.65 -7.50
C LEU A 69 0.96 8.69 -8.53
N ALA A 70 -0.30 8.60 -8.98
CA ALA A 70 -0.86 9.54 -9.94
C ALA A 70 -1.02 10.94 -9.33
N GLN A 71 -1.57 11.04 -8.12
CA GLN A 71 -1.74 12.30 -7.39
C GLN A 71 -0.40 12.97 -7.06
N ALA A 72 0.60 12.18 -6.68
CA ALA A 72 1.95 12.65 -6.41
C ALA A 72 2.74 13.03 -7.68
N GLY A 73 2.16 12.85 -8.88
CA GLY A 73 2.83 13.12 -10.15
C GLY A 73 3.98 12.14 -10.49
N ARG A 74 4.06 11.00 -9.80
CA ARG A 74 5.12 9.98 -9.97
C ARG A 74 4.84 9.08 -11.17
N LEU A 75 4.72 9.68 -12.35
CA LEU A 75 4.39 8.99 -13.60
C LEU A 75 5.47 7.97 -14.01
N ASP A 76 6.75 8.20 -13.69
CA ASP A 76 7.85 7.27 -13.98
C ASP A 76 7.67 5.91 -13.27
N GLU A 77 7.15 5.93 -12.04
CA GLU A 77 6.83 4.72 -11.30
C GLU A 77 5.59 4.02 -11.83
N LEU A 78 4.57 4.76 -12.25
CA LEU A 78 3.42 4.18 -12.97
C LEU A 78 3.85 3.54 -14.29
N VAL A 79 4.81 4.14 -15.00
CA VAL A 79 5.40 3.58 -16.23
C VAL A 79 6.16 2.29 -15.92
N SER A 80 6.94 2.27 -14.84
CA SER A 80 7.65 1.08 -14.38
C SER A 80 6.69 -0.07 -14.03
N LEU A 81 5.49 0.26 -13.57
CA LEU A 81 4.42 -0.68 -13.24
C LEU A 81 3.48 -0.99 -14.41
N ARG A 82 3.74 -0.55 -15.64
CA ARG A 82 2.81 -0.69 -16.79
C ARG A 82 2.33 -2.11 -17.13
N ALA A 83 3.04 -3.14 -16.66
CA ALA A 83 2.61 -4.53 -16.81
C ALA A 83 1.33 -4.81 -15.97
N ASP A 84 1.13 -4.03 -14.93
CA ASP A 84 -0.10 -3.99 -14.14
C ASP A 84 -1.20 -3.25 -14.90
N VAL A 85 -2.36 -3.91 -15.05
CA VAL A 85 -3.49 -3.36 -15.81
C VAL A 85 -4.06 -2.10 -15.18
N HIS A 86 -4.01 -2.00 -13.84
CA HIS A 86 -4.51 -0.84 -13.09
C HIS A 86 -3.53 0.32 -13.22
N ALA A 87 -2.22 0.07 -13.13
CA ALA A 87 -1.19 1.07 -13.39
C ALA A 87 -1.32 1.65 -14.80
N ARG A 88 -1.42 0.80 -15.82
CA ARG A 88 -1.59 1.22 -17.22
C ARG A 88 -2.86 2.04 -17.42
N ARG A 89 -3.98 1.60 -16.83
CA ARG A 89 -5.25 2.34 -16.90
C ARG A 89 -5.12 3.72 -16.26
N ARG A 90 -4.47 3.82 -15.09
CA ARG A 90 -4.29 5.10 -14.39
C ARG A 90 -3.36 6.03 -15.16
N LEU A 91 -2.27 5.50 -15.71
CA LEU A 91 -1.33 6.25 -16.55
C LEU A 91 -2.01 6.80 -17.82
N ASN A 92 -2.77 5.96 -18.53
CA ASN A 92 -3.50 6.39 -19.73
C ASN A 92 -4.55 7.47 -19.42
N ARG A 93 -5.20 7.39 -18.25
CA ARG A 93 -6.11 8.43 -17.78
C ARG A 93 -5.37 9.75 -17.52
N GLN A 94 -4.26 9.71 -16.78
CA GLN A 94 -3.46 10.92 -16.51
C GLN A 94 -2.94 11.57 -17.79
N LEU A 95 -2.46 10.77 -18.75
CA LEU A 95 -2.01 11.28 -20.05
C LEU A 95 -3.17 11.93 -20.82
N SER A 96 -4.35 11.30 -20.83
CA SER A 96 -5.53 11.86 -21.50
C SER A 96 -6.01 13.16 -20.84
N GLU A 97 -6.02 13.24 -19.50
CA GLU A 97 -6.36 14.44 -18.74
C GLU A 97 -5.35 15.58 -19.01
N ALA A 98 -4.08 15.25 -19.30
CA ALA A 98 -3.05 16.19 -19.71
C ALA A 98 -3.04 16.52 -21.22
N GLY A 99 -3.93 15.92 -22.03
CA GLY A 99 -4.01 16.14 -23.48
C GLY A 99 -2.97 15.34 -24.31
N HIS A 100 -2.33 14.35 -23.70
CA HIS A 100 -1.40 13.43 -24.36
C HIS A 100 -2.11 12.15 -24.83
N SER A 101 -1.59 11.53 -25.90
CA SER A 101 -2.09 10.24 -26.37
C SER A 101 -1.75 9.12 -25.37
N PRO A 102 -2.68 8.18 -25.11
CA PRO A 102 -2.45 7.06 -24.21
C PRO A 102 -1.34 6.14 -24.75
N LEU A 103 -0.62 5.48 -23.83
CA LEU A 103 0.38 4.47 -24.20
C LEU A 103 -0.36 3.17 -24.58
N GLY A 104 -0.08 2.68 -25.79
CA GLY A 104 -0.57 1.41 -26.34
C GLY A 104 0.07 0.20 -25.67
#